data_AF-A0A9D0VEB4-F1
#
_entry.id   AF-A0A9D0VEB4-F1
#
_cell.length_a   1.000
_cell.length_b   1.000
_cell.length_c   1.000
_cell.angle_alpha   90.00
_cell.angle_beta   90.00
_cell.angle_gamma   90.00
#
_symmetry.space_group_name_H-M   'P 1'
#
loop_
_entity.id
_entity.type
_entity.pdbx_description
1 polymer ?
#
loop_
_entity_poly.entity_id
_entity_poly.type
_entity_poly.pdbx_seq_one_letter_code
_entity_poly.pdbx_strand_id
1 'polypeptide(L)'
;MMAWWMSTITLAAPAQPELHQAVEALYKRQLPEEAICVEAPGELPGRFRDATAVGVRRGARGCVLIGVMIGETLHAPESAASAALDQEAWGRVDARQRASDLSAWTRRILLAFDQALGESTQQATGGGFTIEQRYLRRTDTAGATTQSLGTWSFDASGELLDHRASPESHHKTTLSVRSDRLTGTLTSELVEAALFEQGRAIKDCFTTAWEHDLTLDGRVRLAWTVQEGKATDLSVIEDGQPLSMDLARCYASVVRRLEFPEDATGTVRWIFATTRSDTEAP
;
A
#
# COMPACT_ATOMS: atom_id res chain seq x y z
N MET A 1 7.60 2.90 25.69
CA MET A 1 7.13 4.00 24.84
C MET A 1 7.12 3.51 23.41
N MET A 2 5.98 3.03 22.92
CA MET A 2 5.81 2.65 21.51
C MET A 2 5.39 3.89 20.74
N ALA A 3 6.23 4.34 19.80
CA ALA A 3 5.88 5.40 18.87
C ALA A 3 4.79 4.88 17.93
N TRP A 4 3.60 5.45 18.04
CA TRP A 4 2.50 5.23 17.11
C TRP A 4 2.85 5.94 15.79
N TRP A 5 3.18 5.17 14.75
CA TRP A 5 3.13 5.70 13.39
C TRP A 5 1.65 5.76 13.00
N MET A 6 1.07 6.95 13.09
CA MET A 6 -0.16 7.23 12.36
C MET A 6 0.22 7.23 10.88
N SER A 7 -0.14 6.17 10.15
CA SER A 7 -0.27 6.27 8.70
C SER A 7 -1.33 7.33 8.44
N THR A 8 -0.88 8.54 8.15
CA THR A 8 -1.75 9.64 7.74
C THR A 8 -2.48 9.13 6.51
N ILE A 9 -3.78 8.88 6.63
CA ILE A 9 -4.63 8.73 5.46
C ILE A 9 -4.45 10.06 4.73
N THR A 10 -3.80 10.02 3.57
CA THR A 10 -3.71 11.14 2.66
C THR A 10 -5.13 11.45 2.21
N LEU A 11 -5.84 12.27 2.99
CA LEU A 11 -6.88 13.17 2.48
C LEU A 11 -6.31 13.73 1.19
N ALA A 12 -7.06 13.58 0.08
CA ALA A 12 -6.69 14.07 -1.24
C ALA A 12 -5.89 15.35 -1.07
N ALA A 13 -4.58 15.30 -1.40
CA ALA A 13 -3.72 16.45 -1.25
C ALA A 13 -4.44 17.64 -1.87
N PRO A 14 -4.42 18.84 -1.23
CA PRO A 14 -5.11 20.00 -1.77
C PRO A 14 -4.80 20.07 -3.26
N ALA A 15 -5.84 20.12 -4.09
CA ALA A 15 -5.70 19.98 -5.54
C ALA A 15 -4.49 20.79 -5.99
N GLN A 16 -3.46 20.10 -6.50
CA GLN A 16 -2.24 20.72 -6.99
C GLN A 16 -2.46 20.93 -8.49
N PRO A 17 -3.02 22.08 -8.93
CA PRO A 17 -3.37 22.29 -10.33
C PRO A 17 -2.15 22.15 -11.24
N GLU A 18 -0.98 22.57 -10.76
CA GLU A 18 0.30 22.48 -11.47
C GLU A 18 0.71 21.03 -11.74
N LEU A 19 0.59 20.16 -10.74
CA LEU A 19 0.83 18.73 -10.90
C LEU A 19 -0.11 18.15 -11.95
N HIS A 20 -1.41 18.47 -11.84
CA HIS A 20 -2.41 17.96 -12.75
C HIS A 20 -2.09 18.37 -14.20
N GLN A 21 -1.78 19.65 -14.42
CA GLN A 21 -1.36 20.18 -15.72
C GLN A 21 -0.08 19.50 -16.24
N ALA A 22 0.92 19.27 -15.40
CA ALA A 22 2.16 18.60 -15.78
C ALA A 22 1.91 17.15 -16.24
N VAL A 23 1.05 16.41 -15.54
CA VAL A 23 0.68 15.04 -15.91
C VAL A 23 -0.17 15.02 -17.19
N GLU A 24 -1.14 15.92 -17.33
CA GLU A 24 -1.95 16.04 -18.55
C GLU A 24 -1.09 16.39 -19.77
N ALA A 25 -0.10 17.27 -19.63
CA ALA A 25 0.84 17.62 -20.68
C ALA A 25 1.66 16.39 -21.12
N LEU A 26 2.10 15.55 -20.17
CA LEU A 26 2.80 14.31 -20.46
C LEU A 26 1.93 13.31 -21.26
N TYR A 27 0.67 13.15 -20.87
CA TYR A 27 -0.26 12.21 -21.51
C TYR A 27 -0.99 12.78 -22.74
N LYS A 28 -0.90 14.09 -22.98
CA LYS A 28 -1.61 14.82 -24.04
C LYS A 28 -3.13 14.60 -23.98
N ARG A 29 -3.69 14.46 -22.79
CA ARG A 29 -5.13 14.31 -22.54
C ARG A 29 -5.47 14.69 -21.10
N GLN A 30 -6.72 15.06 -20.88
CA GLN A 30 -7.25 15.26 -19.53
C GLN A 30 -7.38 13.92 -18.80
N LEU A 31 -6.98 13.90 -17.53
CA LEU A 31 -7.14 12.74 -16.65
C LEU A 31 -8.10 13.13 -15.52
N PRO A 32 -8.95 12.22 -15.04
CA PRO A 32 -9.72 12.52 -13.85
C PRO A 32 -8.78 12.62 -12.64
N GLU A 33 -9.09 13.48 -11.68
CA GLU A 33 -8.22 13.75 -10.52
C GLU A 33 -7.87 12.48 -9.75
N GLU A 34 -8.84 11.57 -9.59
CA GLU A 34 -8.65 10.27 -8.92
C GLU A 34 -7.70 9.31 -9.64
N ALA A 35 -7.34 9.59 -10.90
CA ALA A 35 -6.35 8.81 -11.63
C ALA A 35 -4.91 9.21 -11.31
N ILE A 36 -4.68 10.38 -10.69
CA ILE A 36 -3.33 10.83 -10.31
C ILE A 36 -3.06 10.42 -8.86
N CYS A 37 -1.93 9.75 -8.64
CA CYS A 37 -1.47 9.36 -7.32
C CYS A 37 -0.28 10.22 -6.93
N VAL A 38 -0.25 10.66 -5.68
CA VAL A 38 0.81 11.50 -5.14
C VAL A 38 1.25 10.87 -3.83
N GLU A 39 2.52 10.53 -3.74
CA GLU A 39 3.13 10.03 -2.51
C GLU A 39 4.24 10.99 -2.11
N ALA A 40 4.00 11.72 -1.02
CA ALA A 40 5.05 12.52 -0.39
C ALA A 40 6.01 11.55 0.30
N PRO A 41 7.26 11.41 -0.15
CA PRO A 41 8.21 10.59 0.56
C PRO A 41 8.34 11.15 1.98
N GLY A 42 8.37 10.27 2.99
CA GLY A 42 8.84 10.71 4.30
C GLY A 42 10.23 11.36 4.19
N GLU A 43 10.73 11.96 5.26
CA GLU A 43 12.00 12.71 5.34
C GLU A 43 13.17 12.15 4.49
N LEU A 44 13.42 12.74 3.33
CA LEU A 44 14.58 12.39 2.51
C LEU A 44 15.88 12.84 3.20
N PRO A 45 17.02 12.21 2.88
CA PRO A 45 18.31 12.73 3.32
C PRO A 45 18.46 14.20 2.90
N GLY A 46 18.83 15.10 3.82
CA GLY A 46 18.80 16.56 3.61
C GLY A 46 19.66 17.15 2.48
N ARG A 47 20.30 16.31 1.67
CA ARG A 47 20.96 16.69 0.41
C ARG A 47 20.02 16.66 -0.80
N PHE A 48 18.88 15.99 -0.67
CA PHE A 48 17.79 16.05 -1.63
C PHE A 48 16.86 17.19 -1.24
N ARG A 49 16.47 17.97 -2.23
CA ARG A 49 15.33 18.88 -2.12
C ARG A 49 14.04 18.09 -1.92
N ASP A 50 13.01 18.77 -1.46
CA ASP A 50 11.67 18.20 -1.39
C ASP A 50 11.27 17.67 -2.76
N ALA A 51 10.99 16.38 -2.80
CA ALA A 51 10.62 15.64 -3.99
C ALA A 51 9.33 14.88 -3.68
N THR A 52 8.44 14.74 -4.66
CA THR A 52 7.18 14.01 -4.48
C THR A 52 7.02 13.00 -5.61
N ALA A 53 6.78 11.74 -5.28
CA ALA A 53 6.56 10.73 -6.30
C ALA A 53 5.16 10.89 -6.91
N VAL A 54 5.10 10.87 -8.24
CA VAL A 54 3.86 11.03 -9.00
C VAL A 54 3.59 9.76 -9.78
N GLY A 55 2.40 9.22 -9.58
CA GLY A 55 1.94 8.03 -10.26
C GLY A 55 0.62 8.25 -10.97
N VAL A 56 0.27 7.29 -11.82
CA VAL A 56 -1.06 7.21 -12.43
C VAL A 56 -1.67 5.86 -12.09
N ARG A 57 -2.95 5.87 -11.70
CA ARG A 57 -3.71 4.66 -11.39
C ARG A 57 -3.99 3.84 -12.66
N ARG A 58 -3.74 2.54 -12.59
CA ARG A 58 -3.81 1.56 -13.70
C ARG A 58 -4.60 0.32 -13.30
N GLY A 59 -5.90 0.45 -13.12
CA GLY A 59 -6.77 -0.68 -12.74
C GLY A 59 -6.26 -1.37 -11.47
N ALA A 60 -6.18 -2.69 -11.48
CA ALA A 60 -5.70 -3.49 -10.34
C ALA A 60 -4.20 -3.29 -10.01
N ARG A 61 -3.39 -2.76 -10.95
CA ARG A 61 -1.98 -2.43 -10.68
C ARG A 61 -1.83 -1.27 -9.70
N GLY A 62 -2.93 -0.56 -9.41
CA GLY A 62 -2.90 0.63 -8.58
C GLY A 62 -2.07 1.73 -9.22
N CYS A 63 -1.34 2.49 -8.41
CA CYS A 63 -0.54 3.61 -8.86
C CYS A 63 0.79 3.12 -9.46
N VAL A 64 1.15 3.63 -10.64
CA VAL A 64 2.42 3.36 -11.30
C VAL A 64 3.20 4.66 -11.40
N LEU A 65 4.43 4.69 -10.91
CA LEU A 65 5.31 5.86 -10.99
C LEU A 65 5.50 6.29 -12.44
N ILE A 66 5.30 7.58 -12.71
CA ILE A 66 5.51 8.20 -14.02
C ILE A 66 6.56 9.32 -13.97
N GLY A 67 6.86 9.84 -12.79
CA GLY A 67 7.77 10.95 -12.60
C GLY A 67 7.83 11.39 -11.14
N VAL A 68 8.63 12.42 -10.89
CA VAL A 68 8.87 12.98 -9.57
C VAL A 68 8.78 14.50 -9.66
N MET A 69 7.92 15.11 -8.86
CA MET A 69 7.89 16.57 -8.74
C MET A 69 9.04 17.04 -7.86
N ILE A 70 9.80 18.01 -8.34
CA ILE A 70 10.87 18.69 -7.59
C ILE A 70 10.62 20.19 -7.75
N GLY A 71 10.17 20.84 -6.68
CA GLY A 71 9.53 22.14 -6.80
C GLY A 71 8.29 22.05 -7.70
N GLU A 72 8.19 22.91 -8.71
CA GLU A 72 7.05 22.99 -9.65
C GLU A 72 7.29 22.19 -10.95
N THR A 73 8.40 21.45 -11.05
CA THR A 73 8.77 20.73 -12.28
C THR A 73 8.64 19.21 -12.10
N LEU A 74 7.97 18.56 -13.06
CA LEU A 74 7.90 17.12 -13.14
C LEU A 74 9.13 16.57 -13.88
N HIS A 75 9.94 15.79 -13.18
CA HIS A 75 11.10 15.11 -13.74
C HIS A 75 10.80 13.65 -14.03
N ALA A 76 11.42 13.11 -15.08
CA ALA A 76 11.40 11.67 -15.34
C ALA A 76 12.12 10.93 -14.20
N PRO A 77 11.69 9.71 -13.82
CA PRO A 77 12.33 8.95 -12.74
C PRO A 77 13.85 8.80 -12.90
N GLU A 78 14.33 8.73 -14.13
CA GLU A 78 15.75 8.52 -14.49
C GLU A 78 16.64 9.71 -14.09
N SER A 79 16.13 10.93 -14.23
CA SER A 79 16.87 12.16 -13.94
C SER A 79 16.44 12.86 -12.65
N ALA A 80 15.40 12.36 -11.98
CA ALA A 80 14.83 13.00 -10.80
C ALA A 80 15.81 13.06 -9.62
N ALA A 81 16.59 12.00 -9.38
CA ALA A 81 17.55 11.99 -8.28
C ALA A 81 18.62 13.08 -8.45
N SER A 82 19.30 13.12 -9.61
CA SER A 82 20.31 14.13 -9.91
C SER A 82 19.74 15.55 -9.91
N ALA A 83 18.51 15.72 -10.40
CA ALA A 83 17.80 17.01 -10.33
C ALA A 83 17.48 17.41 -8.89
N ALA A 84 17.15 16.49 -8.00
CA ALA A 84 16.80 16.79 -6.61
C ALA A 84 18.03 17.11 -5.73
N LEU A 85 19.22 16.68 -6.12
CA LEU A 85 20.45 16.84 -5.34
C LEU A 85 20.95 18.29 -5.29
N ASP A 86 21.33 18.72 -4.08
CA ASP A 86 22.31 19.79 -3.91
C ASP A 86 23.71 19.25 -4.29
N GLN A 87 24.21 19.67 -5.45
CA GLN A 87 25.47 19.19 -6.00
C GLN A 87 26.69 19.56 -5.15
N GLU A 88 26.65 20.68 -4.45
CA GLU A 88 27.74 21.10 -3.56
C GLU A 88 27.78 20.22 -2.31
N ALA A 89 26.62 19.99 -1.69
CA ALA A 89 26.51 19.06 -0.57
C ALA A 89 26.89 17.64 -1.00
N TRP A 90 26.42 17.18 -2.16
CA TRP A 90 26.71 15.87 -2.72
C TRP A 90 28.22 15.65 -2.91
N GLY A 91 28.92 16.65 -3.47
CA GLY A 91 30.36 16.62 -3.69
C GLY A 91 31.21 16.41 -2.43
N ARG A 92 30.69 16.81 -1.26
CA ARG A 92 31.39 16.71 0.04
C ARG A 92 31.18 15.37 0.75
N VAL A 93 30.21 14.57 0.30
CA VAL A 93 29.86 13.29 0.91
C VAL A 93 30.71 12.17 0.31
N ASP A 94 31.15 11.22 1.13
CA ASP A 94 31.89 10.05 0.66
C ASP A 94 31.01 9.05 -0.11
N ALA A 95 31.64 8.11 -0.82
CA ALA A 95 30.93 7.15 -1.65
C ALA A 95 29.95 6.25 -0.87
N ARG A 96 30.27 5.91 0.39
CA ARG A 96 29.41 5.04 1.21
C ARG A 96 28.13 5.76 1.58
N GLN A 97 28.25 7.00 2.02
CA GLN A 97 27.09 7.79 2.38
C GLN A 97 26.24 8.12 1.15
N ARG A 98 26.84 8.43 0.00
CA ARG A 98 26.12 8.60 -1.28
C ARG A 98 25.29 7.37 -1.65
N ALA A 99 25.86 6.18 -1.53
CA ALA A 99 25.13 4.92 -1.75
C ALA A 99 23.93 4.79 -0.79
N SER A 100 24.11 5.16 0.48
CA SER A 100 23.03 5.14 1.48
C SER A 100 21.89 6.09 1.12
N ASP A 101 22.21 7.27 0.58
CA ASP A 101 21.19 8.26 0.23
C ASP A 101 20.42 7.85 -1.01
N LEU A 102 21.11 7.33 -2.02
CA LEU A 102 20.46 6.77 -3.20
C LEU A 102 19.62 5.55 -2.83
N SER A 103 20.02 4.78 -1.83
CA SER A 103 19.17 3.71 -1.32
C SER A 103 17.89 4.23 -0.66
N ALA A 104 17.99 5.29 0.14
CA ALA A 104 16.83 5.95 0.72
C ALA A 104 15.92 6.56 -0.37
N TRP A 105 16.52 7.17 -1.39
CA TRP A 105 15.81 7.68 -2.57
C TRP A 105 15.06 6.56 -3.30
N THR A 106 15.72 5.45 -3.62
CA THR A 106 15.10 4.29 -4.28
C THR A 106 13.89 3.81 -3.49
N ARG A 107 14.02 3.63 -2.18
CA ARG A 107 12.93 3.12 -1.33
C ARG A 107 11.75 4.08 -1.20
N ARG A 108 12.00 5.39 -1.18
CA ARG A 108 10.97 6.40 -0.87
C ARG A 108 10.35 7.03 -2.12
N ILE A 109 11.10 7.08 -3.22
CA ILE A 109 10.67 7.71 -4.47
C ILE A 109 10.42 6.66 -5.54
N LEU A 110 11.45 5.88 -5.90
CA LEU A 110 11.33 4.94 -7.03
C LEU A 110 10.38 3.79 -6.73
N LEU A 111 10.26 3.41 -5.45
CA LEU A 111 9.33 2.41 -4.96
C LEU A 111 8.12 3.02 -4.22
N ALA A 112 7.80 4.30 -4.42
CA ALA A 112 6.75 4.98 -3.65
C ALA A 112 5.35 4.33 -3.74
N PHE A 113 5.06 3.61 -4.84
CA PHE A 113 3.78 2.92 -5.04
C PHE A 113 3.86 1.39 -4.93
N ASP A 114 5.05 0.91 -4.57
CA ASP A 114 5.39 -0.50 -4.35
C ASP A 114 5.76 -0.70 -2.87
N GLN A 115 5.79 -1.94 -2.39
CA GLN A 115 6.16 -2.22 -1.01
C GLN A 115 7.57 -2.80 -0.94
N ALA A 116 8.53 -1.98 -0.51
CA ALA A 116 9.89 -2.44 -0.24
C ALA A 116 9.90 -3.50 0.88
N LEU A 117 10.66 -4.58 0.68
CA LEU A 117 10.79 -5.70 1.60
C LEU A 117 12.21 -5.76 2.17
N GLY A 118 12.33 -5.72 3.49
CA GLY A 118 13.62 -5.86 4.18
C GLY A 118 14.60 -4.70 3.94
N GLU A 119 15.88 -5.01 4.07
CA GLU A 119 16.97 -4.06 3.83
C GLU A 119 17.45 -4.13 2.39
N SER A 120 17.94 -2.99 1.89
CA SER A 120 18.57 -2.87 0.59
C SER A 120 20.06 -3.23 0.69
N THR A 121 20.58 -3.87 -0.36
CA THR A 121 22.01 -4.01 -0.57
C THR A 121 22.52 -2.84 -1.39
N GLN A 122 23.72 -2.35 -1.08
CA GLN A 122 24.31 -1.19 -1.73
C GLN A 122 25.76 -1.49 -2.08
N GLN A 123 26.16 -1.20 -3.31
CA GLN A 123 27.53 -1.40 -3.77
C GLN A 123 28.02 -0.15 -4.52
N ALA A 124 29.13 0.42 -4.05
CA ALA A 124 29.85 1.43 -4.82
C ALA A 124 30.68 0.73 -5.91
N THR A 125 30.59 1.23 -7.14
CA THR A 125 31.43 0.82 -8.26
C THR A 125 32.37 1.97 -8.63
N GLY A 126 33.40 1.73 -9.42
CA GLY A 126 34.38 2.76 -9.79
C GLY A 126 33.80 4.00 -10.49
N GLY A 127 32.56 3.93 -10.99
CA GLY A 127 31.88 5.04 -11.66
C GLY A 127 30.47 5.37 -11.15
N GLY A 128 30.01 4.74 -10.06
CA GLY A 128 28.62 4.93 -9.61
C GLY A 128 28.21 4.01 -8.47
N PHE A 129 26.91 3.74 -8.36
CA PHE A 129 26.29 3.03 -7.24
C PHE A 129 25.25 2.04 -7.74
N THR A 130 25.25 0.83 -7.20
CA THR A 130 24.19 -0.15 -7.44
C THR A 130 23.43 -0.38 -6.15
N ILE A 131 22.10 -0.23 -6.23
CA ILE A 131 21.17 -0.51 -5.14
C ILE A 131 20.35 -1.73 -5.54
N GLU A 132 20.28 -2.73 -4.66
CA GLU A 132 19.37 -3.86 -4.79
C GLU A 132 18.33 -3.83 -3.68
N GLN A 133 17.06 -4.00 -4.03
CA GLN A 133 15.95 -3.97 -3.08
C GLN A 133 14.89 -4.97 -3.53
N ARG A 134 14.48 -5.87 -2.62
CA ARG A 134 13.28 -6.67 -2.84
C ARG A 134 12.04 -5.82 -2.63
N TYR A 135 11.02 -6.03 -3.43
CA TYR A 135 9.77 -5.31 -3.31
C TYR A 135 8.58 -6.11 -3.84
N LEU A 136 7.38 -5.77 -3.38
CA LEU A 136 6.13 -6.24 -3.95
C LEU A 136 5.53 -5.19 -4.85
N ARG A 137 5.10 -5.62 -6.03
CA ARG A 137 4.31 -4.81 -6.97
C ARG A 137 2.98 -5.49 -7.23
N ARG A 138 1.91 -4.70 -7.32
CA ARG A 138 0.58 -5.17 -7.75
C ARG A 138 0.61 -5.62 -9.21
N THR A 139 -0.17 -6.65 -9.54
CA THR A 139 -0.35 -7.08 -10.94
C THR A 139 -1.65 -6.51 -11.51
N ASP A 140 -1.98 -6.88 -12.75
CA ASP A 140 -3.31 -6.59 -13.34
C ASP A 140 -4.44 -7.47 -12.77
N THR A 141 -4.11 -8.41 -11.89
CA THR A 141 -5.09 -9.21 -11.16
C THR A 141 -5.31 -8.65 -9.77
N ALA A 142 -6.58 -8.37 -9.42
CA ALA A 142 -6.93 -7.85 -8.09
C ALA A 142 -6.50 -8.82 -6.98
N GLY A 143 -5.90 -8.28 -5.91
CA GLY A 143 -5.37 -9.07 -4.81
C GLY A 143 -4.09 -9.86 -5.13
N ALA A 144 -3.47 -9.65 -6.30
CA ALA A 144 -2.24 -10.33 -6.68
C ALA A 144 -1.04 -9.39 -6.71
N THR A 145 0.12 -9.93 -6.30
CA THR A 145 1.41 -9.25 -6.33
C THR A 145 2.48 -10.12 -6.95
N THR A 146 3.51 -9.47 -7.48
CA THR A 146 4.79 -10.10 -7.82
C THR A 146 5.84 -9.56 -6.87
N GLN A 147 6.58 -10.45 -6.22
CA GLN A 147 7.83 -10.10 -5.56
C GLN A 147 8.94 -10.05 -6.60
N SER A 148 9.75 -9.01 -6.59
CA SER A 148 10.90 -8.87 -7.47
C SER A 148 12.12 -8.42 -6.68
N LEU A 149 13.30 -8.84 -7.14
CA LEU A 149 14.56 -8.19 -6.82
C LEU A 149 14.81 -7.10 -7.86
N GLY A 150 14.73 -5.84 -7.45
CA GLY A 150 15.10 -4.71 -8.29
C GLY A 150 16.58 -4.37 -8.13
N THR A 151 17.23 -4.00 -9.22
CA THR A 151 18.60 -3.50 -9.26
C THR A 151 18.59 -2.15 -9.97
N TRP A 152 18.96 -1.09 -9.26
CA TRP A 152 19.08 0.28 -9.77
C TRP A 152 20.56 0.67 -9.83
N SER A 153 21.03 1.09 -10.99
CA SER A 153 22.40 1.55 -11.19
C SER A 153 22.40 3.05 -11.42
N PHE A 154 23.06 3.77 -10.53
CA PHE A 154 23.26 5.21 -10.61
C PHE A 154 24.70 5.51 -11.00
N ASP A 155 24.93 6.63 -11.67
CA ASP A 155 26.27 7.17 -11.87
C ASP A 155 26.77 7.92 -10.61
N ALA A 156 27.96 8.52 -10.69
CA ALA A 156 28.52 9.32 -9.61
C ALA A 156 27.74 10.63 -9.32
N SER A 157 26.97 11.13 -10.28
CA SER A 157 26.15 12.34 -10.18
C SER A 157 24.76 12.09 -9.58
N GLY A 158 24.38 10.81 -9.45
CA GLY A 158 23.07 10.37 -8.97
C GLY A 158 22.04 10.19 -10.08
N GLU A 159 22.43 10.25 -11.35
CA GLU A 159 21.56 9.90 -12.49
C GLU A 159 21.34 8.39 -12.54
N LEU A 160 20.09 7.95 -12.71
CA LEU A 160 19.75 6.54 -12.84
C LEU A 160 20.04 6.08 -14.27
N LEU A 161 21.07 5.26 -14.43
CA LEU A 161 21.55 4.74 -15.71
C LEU A 161 20.76 3.51 -16.18
N ASP A 162 20.38 2.63 -15.25
CA ASP A 162 19.73 1.37 -15.54
C ASP A 162 18.86 0.92 -14.36
N HIS A 163 17.73 0.29 -14.66
CA HIS A 163 16.86 -0.37 -13.70
C HIS A 163 16.38 -1.70 -14.27
N ARG A 164 16.68 -2.77 -13.55
CA ARG A 164 16.23 -4.13 -13.87
C ARG A 164 15.43 -4.70 -12.72
N ALA A 165 14.36 -5.42 -13.03
CA ALA A 165 13.56 -6.17 -12.07
C ALA A 165 13.58 -7.64 -12.45
N SER A 166 14.01 -8.49 -11.51
CA SER A 166 13.96 -9.94 -11.64
C SER A 166 12.80 -10.47 -10.78
N PRO A 167 11.70 -10.97 -11.38
CA PRO A 167 10.60 -11.53 -10.61
C PRO A 167 11.05 -12.81 -9.88
N GLU A 168 10.79 -12.88 -8.58
CA GLU A 168 11.15 -14.02 -7.73
C GLU A 168 9.93 -14.93 -7.46
N SER A 169 8.77 -14.35 -7.16
CA SER A 169 7.55 -15.09 -6.81
C SER A 169 6.27 -14.31 -7.12
N HIS A 170 5.16 -15.03 -7.24
CA HIS A 170 3.82 -14.47 -7.39
C HIS A 170 2.97 -14.87 -6.20
N HIS A 171 2.15 -13.94 -5.71
CA HIS A 171 1.31 -14.18 -4.56
C HIS A 171 -0.11 -13.69 -4.82
N LYS A 172 -1.08 -14.43 -4.31
CA LYS A 172 -2.48 -14.04 -4.29
C LYS A 172 -2.96 -13.92 -2.84
N THR A 173 -3.61 -12.80 -2.56
CA THR A 173 -4.21 -12.50 -1.28
C THR A 173 -5.72 -12.68 -1.41
N THR A 174 -6.29 -13.58 -0.63
CA THR A 174 -7.71 -13.92 -0.67
C THR A 174 -8.38 -13.60 0.67
N LEU A 175 -9.61 -13.12 0.60
CA LEU A 175 -10.48 -12.94 1.76
C LEU A 175 -11.39 -14.16 1.89
N SER A 176 -11.48 -14.68 3.11
CA SER A 176 -12.44 -15.71 3.52
C SER A 176 -13.19 -15.28 4.76
N VAL A 177 -14.45 -15.68 4.85
CA VAL A 177 -15.39 -15.25 5.89
C VAL A 177 -16.09 -16.51 6.40
N ARG A 178 -16.02 -16.80 7.71
CA ARG A 178 -16.59 -18.03 8.29
C ARG A 178 -17.04 -17.87 9.74
N SER A 179 -17.99 -18.70 10.14
CA SER A 179 -18.44 -18.79 11.54
C SER A 179 -17.34 -19.32 12.46
N ASP A 180 -17.34 -18.83 13.70
CA ASP A 180 -16.53 -19.34 14.82
C ASP A 180 -17.44 -19.92 15.91
N ARG A 181 -18.45 -19.15 16.32
CA ARG A 181 -19.44 -19.57 17.31
C ARG A 181 -20.75 -18.83 17.12
N LEU A 182 -21.85 -19.56 17.28
CA LEU A 182 -23.21 -19.02 17.28
C LEU A 182 -23.97 -19.57 18.48
N THR A 183 -24.85 -18.77 19.05
CA THR A 183 -25.77 -19.17 20.13
C THR A 183 -27.16 -18.57 19.89
N GLY A 184 -28.17 -19.07 20.61
CA GLY A 184 -29.54 -18.56 20.51
C GLY A 184 -30.28 -19.09 19.27
N THR A 185 -31.02 -18.22 18.60
CA THR A 185 -31.80 -18.54 17.38
C THR A 185 -31.01 -18.32 16.08
N LEU A 186 -29.75 -17.85 16.18
CA LEU A 186 -28.91 -17.53 15.03
C LEU A 186 -28.33 -18.79 14.36
N THR A 187 -28.44 -18.88 13.03
CA THR A 187 -27.79 -19.91 12.21
C THR A 187 -26.68 -19.33 11.34
N SER A 188 -25.80 -20.18 10.80
CA SER A 188 -24.71 -19.71 9.91
C SER A 188 -25.28 -19.06 8.66
N GLU A 189 -26.32 -19.65 8.08
CA GLU A 189 -26.97 -19.18 6.86
C GLU A 189 -27.58 -17.79 7.07
N LEU A 190 -28.20 -17.54 8.24
CA LEU A 190 -28.78 -16.24 8.55
C LEU A 190 -27.71 -15.15 8.64
N VAL A 191 -26.59 -15.44 9.33
CA VAL A 191 -25.49 -14.48 9.46
C VAL A 191 -24.76 -14.29 8.13
N GLU A 192 -24.56 -15.35 7.36
CA GLU A 192 -23.96 -15.31 6.03
C GLU A 192 -24.82 -14.50 5.06
N ALA A 193 -26.14 -14.64 5.09
CA ALA A 193 -27.05 -13.83 4.27
C ALA A 193 -26.90 -12.35 4.59
N ALA A 194 -26.94 -11.97 5.88
CA ALA A 194 -26.74 -10.59 6.31
C ALA A 194 -25.37 -10.04 5.88
N LEU A 195 -24.30 -10.83 6.02
CA LEU A 195 -22.95 -10.44 5.59
C LEU A 195 -22.84 -10.33 4.06
N PHE A 196 -23.52 -11.20 3.32
CA PHE A 196 -23.53 -11.20 1.86
C PHE A 196 -24.15 -9.92 1.30
N GLU A 197 -25.23 -9.43 1.91
CA GLU A 197 -25.83 -8.13 1.56
C GLU A 197 -24.84 -6.96 1.73
N GLN A 198 -23.92 -7.07 2.71
CA GLN A 198 -22.84 -6.12 2.93
C GLN A 198 -21.55 -6.45 2.16
N GLY A 199 -21.57 -7.44 1.26
CA GLY A 199 -20.38 -8.01 0.62
C GLY A 199 -19.50 -6.96 -0.08
N ARG A 200 -20.10 -5.93 -0.70
CA ARG A 200 -19.37 -4.80 -1.29
C ARG A 200 -18.58 -4.02 -0.24
N ALA A 201 -19.21 -3.63 0.87
CA ALA A 201 -18.55 -2.87 1.92
C ALA A 201 -17.42 -3.68 2.60
N ILE A 202 -17.63 -4.99 2.79
CA ILE A 202 -16.58 -5.90 3.28
C ILE A 202 -15.41 -5.96 2.29
N LYS A 203 -15.70 -6.09 1.00
CA LYS A 203 -14.67 -6.10 -0.05
C LYS A 203 -13.91 -4.78 -0.11
N ASP A 204 -14.59 -3.65 0.07
CA ASP A 204 -13.99 -2.31 0.06
C ASP A 204 -13.03 -2.15 1.26
N CYS A 205 -13.43 -2.61 2.45
CA CYS A 205 -12.54 -2.68 3.62
C CYS A 205 -11.26 -3.49 3.33
N PHE A 206 -11.42 -4.69 2.77
CA PHE A 206 -10.29 -5.55 2.41
C PHE A 206 -9.38 -4.89 1.37
N THR A 207 -9.97 -4.35 0.31
CA THR A 207 -9.23 -3.73 -0.80
C THR A 207 -8.41 -2.56 -0.30
N THR A 208 -9.01 -1.69 0.52
CA THR A 208 -8.32 -0.55 1.12
C THR A 208 -7.15 -0.99 2.00
N ALA A 209 -7.35 -1.99 2.86
CA ALA A 209 -6.27 -2.49 3.71
C ALA A 209 -5.14 -3.16 2.90
N TRP A 210 -5.50 -3.93 1.87
CA TRP A 210 -4.52 -4.58 1.00
C TRP A 210 -3.75 -3.58 0.13
N GLU A 211 -4.38 -2.50 -0.33
CA GLU A 211 -3.68 -1.44 -1.06
C GLU A 211 -2.66 -0.70 -0.20
N HIS A 212 -2.84 -0.68 1.12
CA HIS A 212 -1.91 -0.08 2.07
C HIS A 212 -0.79 -1.05 2.48
N ASP A 213 -1.13 -2.32 2.69
CA ASP A 213 -0.18 -3.39 3.01
C ASP A 213 -0.38 -4.57 2.06
N LEU A 214 0.51 -4.68 1.09
CA LEU A 214 0.52 -5.78 0.15
C LEU A 214 0.91 -7.11 0.80
N THR A 215 1.50 -7.11 2.01
CA THR A 215 1.84 -8.33 2.77
C THR A 215 0.71 -8.84 3.66
N LEU A 216 -0.47 -8.21 3.60
CA LEU A 216 -1.63 -8.53 4.44
C LEU A 216 -1.93 -10.04 4.49
N ASP A 217 -1.73 -10.66 5.66
CA ASP A 217 -2.00 -12.07 5.93
C ASP A 217 -2.32 -12.31 7.42
N GLY A 218 -3.39 -13.05 7.71
CA GLY A 218 -3.89 -13.28 9.08
C GLY A 218 -5.41 -13.24 9.21
N ARG A 219 -5.92 -12.84 10.39
CA ARG A 219 -7.38 -12.83 10.65
C ARG A 219 -7.84 -11.69 11.56
N VAL A 220 -9.07 -11.26 11.35
CA VAL A 220 -9.86 -10.43 12.26
C VAL A 220 -11.00 -11.28 12.81
N ARG A 221 -11.10 -11.36 14.14
CA ARG A 221 -12.23 -12.01 14.82
C ARG A 221 -13.12 -10.96 15.44
N LEU A 222 -14.40 -10.99 15.11
CA LEU A 222 -15.40 -10.10 15.68
C LEU A 222 -16.38 -10.91 16.52
N ALA A 223 -16.79 -10.34 17.64
CA ALA A 223 -17.88 -10.83 18.47
C ALA A 223 -18.95 -9.76 18.61
N TRP A 224 -20.22 -10.12 18.47
CA TRP A 224 -21.35 -9.22 18.69
C TRP A 224 -22.57 -9.98 19.17
N THR A 225 -23.54 -9.26 19.71
CA THR A 225 -24.86 -9.78 20.06
C THR A 225 -25.85 -9.35 18.99
N VAL A 226 -26.86 -10.17 18.70
CA VAL A 226 -28.03 -9.77 17.93
C VAL A 226 -29.20 -9.64 18.88
N GLN A 227 -29.83 -8.47 18.88
CA GLN A 227 -31.04 -8.17 19.65
C GLN A 227 -31.93 -7.23 18.82
N GLU A 228 -33.24 -7.52 18.79
CA GLU A 228 -34.23 -6.69 18.09
C GLU A 228 -33.85 -6.42 16.62
N GLY A 229 -33.35 -7.46 15.94
CA GLY A 229 -32.93 -7.40 14.54
C GLY A 229 -31.65 -6.59 14.27
N LYS A 230 -30.88 -6.21 15.30
CA LYS A 230 -29.66 -5.38 15.15
C LYS A 230 -28.44 -6.00 15.84
N ALA A 231 -27.26 -5.71 15.29
CA ALA A 231 -25.99 -6.06 15.90
C ALA A 231 -25.58 -5.05 16.99
N THR A 232 -25.38 -5.54 18.22
CA THR A 232 -24.98 -4.79 19.43
C THR A 232 -23.73 -5.40 20.06
N ASP A 233 -23.17 -4.76 21.10
CA ASP A 233 -22.03 -5.27 21.88
C ASP A 233 -20.81 -5.72 21.05
N LEU A 234 -20.58 -5.05 19.92
CA LEU A 234 -19.52 -5.42 18.99
C LEU A 234 -18.13 -5.18 19.57
N SER A 235 -17.31 -6.22 19.54
CA SER A 235 -15.92 -6.21 19.99
C SER A 235 -15.02 -6.97 19.02
N VAL A 236 -13.75 -6.58 18.97
CA VAL A 236 -12.70 -7.34 18.28
C VAL A 236 -12.12 -8.33 19.31
N ILE A 237 -12.15 -9.63 19.00
CA ILE A 237 -11.50 -10.63 19.83
C ILE A 237 -10.02 -10.61 19.50
N GLU A 238 -9.19 -10.23 20.48
CA GLU A 238 -7.75 -10.35 20.39
C GLU A 238 -7.33 -11.80 20.69
N ASP A 239 -6.85 -12.50 19.67
CA ASP A 239 -6.32 -13.86 19.79
C ASP A 239 -4.89 -13.96 19.23
N GLY A 240 -4.08 -12.92 19.48
CA GLY A 240 -2.75 -12.71 18.92
C GLY A 240 -2.57 -11.26 18.48
N GLN A 241 -1.59 -10.99 17.62
CA GLN A 241 -1.52 -9.69 16.94
C GLN A 241 -2.65 -9.62 15.90
N PRO A 242 -3.58 -8.66 16.00
CA PRO A 242 -4.60 -8.45 14.99
C PRO A 242 -3.94 -8.04 13.68
N LEU A 243 -4.41 -8.61 12.56
CA LEU A 243 -3.95 -8.35 11.19
C LEU A 243 -3.71 -6.86 10.91
N SER A 244 -4.74 -6.05 11.20
CA SER A 244 -4.72 -4.60 11.11
C SER A 244 -5.89 -4.06 11.92
N MET A 245 -5.62 -3.13 12.83
CA MET A 245 -6.67 -2.47 13.62
C MET A 245 -7.60 -1.65 12.74
N ASP A 246 -7.11 -1.08 11.64
CA ASP A 246 -7.93 -0.30 10.72
C ASP A 246 -8.86 -1.20 9.91
N LEU A 247 -8.38 -2.37 9.47
CA LEU A 247 -9.25 -3.35 8.84
C LEU A 247 -10.33 -3.86 9.81
N ALA A 248 -9.94 -4.16 11.06
CA ALA A 248 -10.88 -4.61 12.08
C ALA A 248 -11.96 -3.57 12.38
N ARG A 249 -11.58 -2.28 12.48
CA ARG A 249 -12.54 -1.16 12.64
C ARG A 249 -13.45 -1.02 11.43
N CYS A 250 -12.93 -1.20 10.21
CA CYS A 250 -13.72 -1.13 8.99
C CYS A 250 -14.77 -2.25 8.96
N TYR A 251 -14.37 -3.51 9.19
CA TYR A 251 -15.32 -4.62 9.30
C TYR A 251 -16.33 -4.41 10.43
N ALA A 252 -15.90 -3.90 11.58
CA ALA A 252 -16.81 -3.61 12.67
C ALA A 252 -17.88 -2.57 12.29
N SER A 253 -17.50 -1.53 11.54
CA SER A 253 -18.44 -0.54 10.99
C SER A 253 -19.48 -1.18 10.05
N VAL A 254 -19.06 -2.17 9.25
CA VAL A 254 -19.98 -2.93 8.40
C VAL A 254 -20.92 -3.80 9.23
N VAL A 255 -20.40 -4.53 10.22
CA VAL A 255 -21.19 -5.43 11.08
C VAL A 255 -22.28 -4.69 11.86
N ARG A 256 -22.02 -3.45 12.31
CA ARG A 256 -23.04 -2.61 12.98
C ARG A 256 -24.24 -2.28 12.11
N ARG A 257 -24.11 -2.35 10.78
CA ARG A 257 -25.20 -2.06 9.83
C ARG A 257 -25.97 -3.30 9.41
N LEU A 258 -25.61 -4.48 9.91
CA LEU A 258 -26.35 -5.70 9.62
C LEU A 258 -27.75 -5.61 10.20
N GLU A 259 -28.70 -6.12 9.42
CA GLU A 259 -30.09 -6.28 9.82
C GLU A 259 -30.40 -7.77 9.89
N PHE A 260 -31.17 -8.14 10.91
CA PHE A 260 -31.61 -9.50 11.14
C PHE A 260 -33.14 -9.49 11.33
N PRO A 261 -33.82 -10.64 11.19
CA PRO A 261 -35.21 -10.79 11.62
C PRO A 261 -35.38 -10.34 13.08
N GLU A 262 -36.52 -9.74 13.41
CA GLU A 262 -36.76 -9.15 14.75
C GLU A 262 -36.71 -10.19 15.88
N ASP A 263 -37.05 -11.44 15.58
CA ASP A 263 -37.00 -12.59 16.49
C ASP A 263 -35.61 -13.24 16.57
N ALA A 264 -34.64 -12.80 15.77
CA ALA A 264 -33.27 -13.27 15.82
C ALA A 264 -32.57 -12.74 17.08
N THR A 265 -32.07 -13.64 17.91
CA THR A 265 -31.36 -13.31 19.14
C THR A 265 -30.22 -14.29 19.40
N GLY A 266 -29.09 -13.78 19.90
CA GLY A 266 -27.95 -14.62 20.25
C GLY A 266 -26.62 -13.89 20.16
N THR A 267 -25.54 -14.63 20.38
CA THR A 267 -24.17 -14.11 20.24
C THR A 267 -23.53 -14.71 19.01
N VAL A 268 -22.87 -13.86 18.23
CA VAL A 268 -22.09 -14.24 17.05
C VAL A 268 -20.62 -14.04 17.33
N ARG A 269 -19.81 -15.03 16.94
CA ARG A 269 -18.38 -14.88 16.71
C ARG A 269 -18.08 -15.28 15.28
N TRP A 270 -17.38 -14.41 14.57
CA TRP A 270 -17.10 -14.56 13.16
C TRP A 270 -15.66 -14.23 12.81
N ILE A 271 -15.11 -14.92 11.82
CA ILE A 271 -13.72 -14.77 11.38
C ILE A 271 -13.71 -14.22 9.96
N PHE A 272 -12.99 -13.11 9.78
CA PHE A 272 -12.57 -12.58 8.49
C PHE A 272 -11.08 -12.89 8.35
N ALA A 273 -10.73 -13.89 7.55
CA ALA A 273 -9.35 -14.31 7.36
C ALA A 273 -8.84 -13.90 5.98
N THR A 274 -7.67 -13.28 5.98
CA THR A 274 -6.91 -12.95 4.79
C THR A 274 -5.78 -13.95 4.68
N THR A 275 -5.69 -14.66 3.56
CA THR A 275 -4.60 -15.61 3.31
C THR A 275 -3.79 -15.20 2.10
N ARG A 276 -2.47 -15.15 2.26
CA ARG A 276 -1.52 -14.97 1.17
C ARG A 276 -0.93 -16.33 0.76
N SER A 277 -1.13 -16.71 -0.48
CA SER A 277 -0.60 -17.97 -1.04
C SER A 277 0.32 -17.69 -2.21
N ASP A 278 1.39 -18.48 -2.32
CA ASP A 278 2.20 -18.52 -3.54
C ASP A 278 1.36 -19.07 -4.69
N THR A 279 1.54 -18.48 -5.86
CA THR A 279 0.90 -18.93 -7.10
C THR A 279 1.95 -19.13 -8.17
N GLU A 280 1.68 -20.00 -9.13
CA GLU A 280 2.47 -20.04 -10.35
C GLU A 280 2.41 -18.68 -11.06
N ALA A 281 3.49 -18.33 -11.75
CA ALA A 281 3.50 -17.15 -12.61
C ALA A 281 2.41 -17.32 -13.69
N PRO A 282 1.59 -16.30 -13.96
CA PRO A 282 0.62 -16.34 -15.05
C PRO A 282 1.29 -16.46 -16.42
#